data_AF-A0A7S0EC35-F1
#
_entry.id   AF-A0A7S0EC35-F1
#
_cell.length_a   1.000
_cell.length_b   1.000
_cell.length_c   1.000
_cell.angle_alpha   90.00
_cell.angle_beta   90.00
_cell.angle_gamma   90.00
#
_symmetry.space_group_name_H-M   'P 1'
#
loop_
_entity.id
_entity.type
_entity.pdbx_description
1 polymer ?
#
loop_
_entity_poly.entity_id
_entity_poly.type
_entity_poly.pdbx_seq_one_letter_code
_entity_poly.pdbx_strand_id
1 'polypeptide(L)'
;FGARGGGGGGGKEKARGAIEANVEAFRSGSIGSKEVIEYRVQAKQRDALVTSWHRYSDFRALNDSVAEELGLPSTFPVAKGLIFTEAQKEARMHELQAFVRSCVAASQARCEREGDVPSDLLSFLFTPAKVWGV
;
A
#
# COMPACT_ATOMS: atom_id res chain seq x y z
N PHE A 1 10.37 -45.39 -37.99
CA PHE A 1 9.41 -44.31 -37.75
C PHE A 1 9.08 -44.32 -36.26
N GLY A 2 9.63 -43.48 -35.39
CA GLY A 2 10.13 -42.13 -35.50
C GLY A 2 9.74 -41.49 -34.17
N ALA A 3 10.63 -41.58 -33.17
CA ALA A 3 10.45 -40.87 -31.92
C ALA A 3 10.56 -39.37 -32.21
N ARG A 4 9.60 -38.58 -31.75
CA ARG A 4 9.75 -37.13 -31.67
C ARG A 4 8.94 -36.59 -30.50
N GLY A 5 9.65 -36.37 -29.40
CA GLY A 5 9.25 -35.41 -28.39
C GLY A 5 9.49 -33.97 -28.87
N GLY A 6 9.06 -33.04 -28.01
CA GLY A 6 9.16 -31.59 -28.18
C GLY A 6 7.77 -30.99 -28.01
N GLY A 7 7.42 -30.26 -26.94
CA GLY A 7 8.24 -29.40 -26.10
C GLY A 7 7.96 -27.95 -26.47
N GLY A 8 7.52 -27.15 -25.49
CA GLY A 8 7.34 -25.70 -25.58
C GLY A 8 5.91 -25.27 -25.29
N GLY A 9 5.62 -24.37 -24.37
CA GLY A 9 6.50 -23.53 -23.55
C GLY A 9 5.67 -22.37 -22.99
N GLY A 10 6.08 -21.86 -21.82
CA GLY A 10 5.73 -20.52 -21.37
C GLY A 10 4.32 -20.36 -20.77
N GLY A 11 4.12 -19.98 -19.52
CA GLY A 11 5.04 -19.60 -18.48
C GLY A 11 4.49 -20.11 -17.16
N LYS A 12 5.40 -20.53 -16.29
CA LYS A 12 5.16 -20.44 -14.85
C LYS A 12 4.89 -18.96 -14.56
N GLU A 13 3.63 -18.55 -14.57
CA GLU A 13 3.22 -17.39 -13.80
C GLU A 13 3.62 -17.70 -12.37
N LYS A 14 4.79 -17.19 -11.99
CA LYS A 14 5.26 -17.21 -10.61
C LYS A 14 4.14 -16.58 -9.82
N ALA A 15 3.40 -17.37 -9.04
CA ALA A 15 2.45 -16.89 -8.06
C ALA A 15 3.06 -15.67 -7.34
N ARG A 16 2.70 -14.45 -7.76
CA ARG A 16 3.13 -13.22 -7.10
C ARG A 16 2.57 -13.40 -5.69
N GLY A 17 3.46 -13.56 -4.71
CA GLY A 17 3.02 -13.89 -3.36
C GLY A 17 2.00 -12.86 -2.91
N ALA A 18 0.98 -13.30 -2.17
CA ALA A 18 -0.03 -12.40 -1.64
C ALA A 18 0.66 -11.25 -0.90
N ILE A 19 0.38 -10.02 -1.33
CA ILE A 19 0.80 -8.82 -0.62
C ILE A 19 -0.01 -8.73 0.67
N GLU A 20 0.67 -8.52 1.79
CA GLU A 20 0.05 -8.18 3.06
C GLU A 20 0.54 -6.78 3.45
N ALA A 21 -0.37 -5.90 3.88
CA ALA A 21 0.02 -4.56 4.32
C ALA A 21 -0.78 -4.14 5.55
N ASN A 22 -0.08 -3.54 6.52
CA ASN A 22 -0.65 -3.07 7.78
C ASN A 22 -0.14 -1.67 8.11
N VAL A 23 -1.01 -0.87 8.73
CA VAL A 23 -0.62 0.38 9.38
C VAL A 23 -0.66 0.12 10.88
N GLU A 24 0.50 0.15 11.53
CA GLU A 24 0.65 -0.44 12.88
C GLU A 24 1.08 0.53 13.96
N ALA A 25 1.64 1.67 13.56
CA ALA A 25 2.11 2.68 14.49
C ALA A 25 1.98 4.06 13.86
N PHE A 26 1.99 5.08 14.71
CA PHE A 26 2.17 6.46 14.29
C PHE A 26 3.29 7.10 15.11
N ARG A 27 3.90 8.14 14.55
CA ARG A 27 4.84 9.01 15.26
C ARG A 27 4.49 10.46 14.97
N SER A 28 4.73 11.32 15.94
CA SER A 28 4.61 12.76 15.76
C SER A 28 6.02 13.33 15.63
N GLY A 29 6.23 14.15 14.61
CA GLY A 29 7.46 14.88 14.37
C GLY A 29 7.15 16.35 14.14
N SER A 30 8.18 17.15 13.86
CA SER A 30 8.02 18.55 13.48
C SER A 30 8.81 18.82 12.21
N ILE A 31 8.19 19.52 11.25
CA ILE A 31 8.87 20.08 10.08
C ILE A 31 8.77 21.59 10.20
N GLY A 32 9.88 22.23 10.58
CA GLY A 32 9.87 23.63 11.00
C GLY A 32 9.00 23.81 12.25
N SER A 33 8.03 24.72 12.20
CA SER A 33 7.09 25.00 13.30
C SER A 33 5.79 24.19 13.25
N LYS A 34 5.66 23.23 12.32
CA LYS A 34 4.43 22.46 12.13
C LYS A 34 4.61 21.03 12.67
N GLU A 35 3.71 20.61 13.54
CA GLU A 35 3.56 19.21 13.91
C GLU A 35 3.14 18.40 12.66
N VAL A 36 3.80 17.28 12.45
CA VAL A 36 3.50 16.33 11.37
C VAL A 36 3.32 14.96 11.98
N ILE A 37 2.28 14.24 11.54
CA ILE A 37 2.02 12.88 11.96
C ILE A 37 2.34 11.95 10.79
N GLU A 38 3.17 10.96 11.06
CA GLU A 38 3.53 9.91 10.12
C GLU A 38 3.04 8.56 10.64
N TYR A 39 2.61 7.72 9.71
CA TYR A 39 2.04 6.41 9.96
C TYR A 39 2.96 5.34 9.39
N ARG A 40 3.27 4.33 10.20
CA ARG A 40 4.13 3.22 9.81
C ARG A 40 3.31 2.23 9.00
N VAL A 41 3.68 2.07 7.72
CA VAL A 41 3.18 1.02 6.84
C VAL A 41 4.19 -0.11 6.83
N GLN A 42 3.75 -1.31 7.15
CA GLN A 42 4.52 -2.53 7.02
C GLN A 42 3.92 -3.37 5.91
N ALA A 43 4.70 -3.61 4.85
CA ALA A 43 4.28 -4.39 3.69
C ALA A 43 5.13 -5.65 3.57
N LYS A 44 4.49 -6.78 3.31
CA LYS A 44 5.12 -8.07 3.12
C LYS A 44 4.70 -8.66 1.78
N GLN A 45 5.67 -9.18 1.04
CA GLN A 45 5.42 -10.02 -0.13
C GLN A 45 6.48 -11.11 -0.19
N ARG A 46 6.04 -12.38 -0.14
CA ARG A 46 6.93 -13.55 -0.02
C ARG A 46 7.87 -13.38 1.19
N ASP A 47 9.18 -13.34 0.98
CA ASP A 47 10.23 -13.20 1.99
C ASP A 47 10.66 -11.74 2.22
N ALA A 48 10.11 -10.78 1.46
CA ALA A 48 10.42 -9.36 1.62
C ALA A 48 9.46 -8.71 2.61
N LEU A 49 10.01 -8.09 3.65
CA LEU A 49 9.30 -7.25 4.61
C LEU A 49 9.87 -5.83 4.52
N VAL A 50 9.06 -4.87 4.11
CA VAL A 50 9.44 -3.47 4.02
C VAL A 50 8.65 -2.65 5.03
N THR A 51 9.33 -1.73 5.69
CA THR A 51 8.72 -0.76 6.60
C THR A 51 8.94 0.63 6.02
N SER A 52 7.86 1.40 5.91
CA SER A 52 7.86 2.77 5.41
C SER A 52 7.00 3.67 6.31
N TRP A 53 7.23 4.98 6.26
CA TRP A 53 6.54 5.99 7.06
C TRP A 53 5.88 7.01 6.14
N HIS A 54 4.57 7.14 6.23
CA HIS A 54 3.79 7.97 5.31
C HIS A 54 2.95 8.98 6.07
N ARG A 55 2.81 10.19 5.54
CA ARG A 55 1.88 11.19 6.06
C ARG A 55 0.49 10.93 5.50
N TYR A 56 -0.53 11.46 6.16
CA TYR A 56 -1.92 11.42 5.68
C TYR A 56 -2.06 11.86 4.20
N SER A 57 -1.30 12.87 3.77
CA SER A 57 -1.32 13.34 2.37
C SER A 57 -0.87 12.29 1.37
N ASP A 58 0.05 11.40 1.78
CA ASP A 58 0.63 10.39 0.90
C ASP A 58 -0.39 9.27 0.64
N PHE A 59 -1.20 8.90 1.66
CA PHE A 59 -2.34 7.99 1.48
C PHE A 59 -3.44 8.57 0.58
N ARG A 60 -3.71 9.87 0.72
CA ARG A 60 -4.67 10.55 -0.13
C ARG A 60 -4.20 10.56 -1.60
N ALA A 61 -2.94 10.91 -1.83
CA ALA A 61 -2.36 10.87 -3.17
C ALA A 61 -2.40 9.45 -3.75
N LEU A 62 -2.13 8.42 -2.94
CA LEU A 62 -2.31 7.03 -3.37
C LEU A 62 -3.73 6.76 -3.84
N ASN A 63 -4.75 7.14 -3.07
CA ASN A 63 -6.15 6.97 -3.46
C ASN A 63 -6.44 7.65 -4.80
N ASP A 64 -6.01 8.89 -4.97
CA ASP A 64 -6.23 9.65 -6.20
C ASP A 64 -5.58 8.96 -7.43
N SER A 65 -4.48 8.22 -7.23
CA SER A 65 -3.83 7.44 -8.29
C SER A 65 -4.50 6.09 -8.57
N VAL A 66 -4.89 5.33 -7.53
CA VAL A 66 -5.28 3.91 -7.69
C VAL A 66 -6.78 3.65 -7.62
N ALA A 67 -7.60 4.63 -7.22
CA ALA A 67 -9.02 4.38 -6.95
C ALA A 67 -9.79 3.92 -8.19
N GLU A 68 -9.64 4.61 -9.32
CA GLU A 68 -10.31 4.25 -10.57
C GLU A 68 -9.85 2.87 -11.06
N GLU A 69 -8.54 2.63 -11.08
CA GLU A 69 -7.94 1.37 -11.54
C GLU A 69 -8.35 0.17 -10.68
N LEU A 70 -8.57 0.37 -9.38
CA LEU A 70 -9.00 -0.67 -8.44
C LEU A 70 -10.51 -0.76 -8.26
N GLY A 71 -11.30 0.10 -8.92
CA GLY A 71 -12.75 0.18 -8.73
C GLY A 71 -13.17 0.60 -7.32
N LEU A 72 -12.32 1.37 -6.62
CA LEU A 72 -12.58 1.94 -5.31
C LEU A 72 -13.31 3.30 -5.45
N PRO A 73 -13.96 3.79 -4.37
CA PRO A 73 -14.53 5.13 -4.38
C PRO A 73 -13.48 6.19 -4.72
N SER A 74 -13.82 7.10 -5.64
CA SER A 74 -12.94 8.23 -6.01
C SER A 74 -12.69 9.18 -4.84
N THR A 75 -13.60 9.20 -3.86
CA THR A 75 -13.45 9.99 -2.63
C THR A 75 -12.63 9.23 -1.61
N PHE A 76 -11.54 9.84 -1.14
CA PHE A 76 -10.70 9.26 -0.10
C PHE A 76 -11.50 9.01 1.19
N PRO A 77 -11.55 7.77 1.71
CA PRO A 77 -12.48 7.39 2.79
C PRO A 77 -12.06 7.88 4.18
N VAL A 78 -10.83 8.33 4.37
CA VAL A 78 -10.32 8.77 5.68
C VAL A 78 -10.42 10.28 5.82
N ALA A 79 -11.17 10.76 6.81
CA ALA A 79 -11.39 12.19 7.01
C ALA A 79 -10.11 12.91 7.48
N LYS A 80 -9.82 14.09 6.89
CA LYS A 80 -8.66 14.92 7.26
C LYS A 80 -8.76 15.54 8.65
N GLY A 81 -9.90 15.42 9.35
CA GLY A 81 -10.30 16.13 10.57
C GLY A 81 -9.18 16.54 11.56
N LEU A 82 -9.40 17.59 12.33
CA LEU A 82 -8.38 18.08 13.26
C LEU A 82 -7.98 16.99 14.27
N ILE A 83 -6.68 16.80 14.46
CA ILE A 83 -6.12 15.86 15.44
C ILE A 83 -5.46 16.69 16.54
N PHE A 84 -5.88 16.45 17.78
CA PHE A 84 -5.35 17.07 18.98
C PHE A 84 -4.93 16.04 20.04
N THR A 85 -5.48 14.83 19.98
CA THR A 85 -5.25 13.78 20.99
C THR A 85 -4.63 12.52 20.38
N GLU A 86 -3.96 11.71 21.20
CA GLU A 86 -3.45 10.41 20.76
C GLU A 86 -4.57 9.45 20.32
N ALA A 87 -5.71 9.47 21.01
CA ALA A 87 -6.87 8.67 20.60
C ALA A 87 -7.36 9.01 19.17
N GLN A 88 -7.27 10.29 18.76
CA GLN A 88 -7.57 10.69 17.38
C GLN A 88 -6.48 10.25 16.39
N LYS A 89 -5.21 10.22 16.81
CA LYS A 89 -4.09 9.69 16.01
C LYS A 89 -4.29 8.20 15.75
N GLU A 90 -4.67 7.45 16.78
CA GLU A 90 -4.95 6.01 16.72
C GLU A 90 -6.19 5.69 15.89
N ALA A 91 -7.30 6.41 16.09
CA ALA A 91 -8.50 6.24 15.28
C ALA A 91 -8.20 6.40 13.77
N ARG A 92 -7.47 7.47 13.41
CA ARG A 92 -7.03 7.68 12.02
C ARG A 92 -6.11 6.57 11.53
N MET A 93 -5.22 6.06 12.38
CA MET A 93 -4.34 4.95 12.01
C MET A 93 -5.16 3.71 11.60
N HIS A 94 -6.21 3.37 12.35
CA HIS A 94 -7.09 2.26 12.01
C HIS A 94 -7.88 2.49 10.72
N GLU A 95 -8.36 3.71 10.49
CA GLU A 95 -9.02 4.06 9.21
C GLU A 95 -8.05 3.93 8.02
N LEU A 96 -6.81 4.41 8.17
CA LEU A 96 -5.76 4.25 7.16
C LEU A 96 -5.38 2.78 6.95
N GLN A 97 -5.35 1.98 8.02
CA GLN A 97 -5.14 0.53 7.94
C GLN A 97 -6.23 -0.15 7.11
N ALA A 98 -7.50 0.18 7.37
CA ALA A 98 -8.62 -0.35 6.61
C ALA A 98 -8.51 0.02 5.13
N PHE A 99 -8.21 1.29 4.82
CA PHE A 99 -7.98 1.76 3.46
C PHE A 99 -6.86 0.99 2.74
N VAL A 100 -5.69 0.83 3.35
CA VAL A 100 -4.56 0.10 2.75
C VAL A 100 -4.93 -1.36 2.50
N ARG A 101 -5.61 -2.01 3.45
CA ARG A 101 -6.08 -3.39 3.28
C ARG A 101 -7.09 -3.51 2.13
N SER A 102 -8.00 -2.54 1.98
CA SER A 102 -8.93 -2.51 0.85
C SER A 102 -8.21 -2.36 -0.49
N CYS A 103 -7.18 -1.51 -0.57
CA CYS A 103 -6.37 -1.37 -1.80
C CYS A 103 -5.65 -2.67 -2.16
N VAL A 104 -5.04 -3.33 -1.17
CA VAL A 104 -4.34 -4.60 -1.38
C VAL A 104 -5.32 -5.70 -1.80
N ALA A 105 -6.47 -5.82 -1.13
CA ALA A 105 -7.48 -6.82 -1.47
C ALA A 105 -8.05 -6.61 -2.88
N ALA A 106 -8.39 -5.36 -3.24
CA ALA A 106 -8.86 -5.01 -4.58
C ALA A 106 -7.80 -5.31 -5.63
N SER A 107 -6.54 -4.99 -5.33
CA SER A 107 -5.43 -5.29 -6.24
C SER A 107 -5.19 -6.78 -6.41
N GLN A 108 -5.33 -7.59 -5.37
CA GLN A 108 -5.19 -9.04 -5.46
C GLN A 108 -6.32 -9.64 -6.31
N ALA A 109 -7.57 -9.23 -6.05
CA ALA A 109 -8.74 -9.65 -6.84
C ALA A 109 -8.65 -9.21 -8.31
N ARG A 110 -7.93 -8.13 -8.61
CA ARG A 110 -7.62 -7.71 -9.97
C ARG A 110 -6.46 -8.50 -10.57
N CYS A 111 -5.38 -8.74 -9.84
CA CYS A 111 -4.23 -9.51 -10.32
C CYS A 111 -4.64 -10.92 -10.77
N GLU A 112 -5.60 -11.55 -10.09
CA GLU A 112 -6.18 -12.84 -10.50
C GLU A 112 -6.94 -12.79 -11.84
N ARG A 113 -7.38 -11.59 -12.27
CA ARG A 113 -8.20 -11.39 -13.48
C ARG A 113 -7.43 -10.77 -14.65
N GLU A 114 -6.55 -9.82 -14.38
CA GLU A 114 -5.94 -8.92 -15.38
C GLU A 114 -4.40 -8.88 -15.33
N GLY A 115 -3.78 -9.55 -14.35
CA GLY A 115 -2.35 -9.90 -14.39
C GLY A 115 -1.35 -8.91 -13.79
N ASP A 116 -1.74 -7.72 -13.32
CA ASP A 116 -0.81 -6.84 -12.60
C ASP A 116 -1.43 -6.04 -11.43
N VAL A 117 -0.57 -5.63 -10.51
CA VAL A 117 -0.84 -4.80 -9.34
C VAL A 117 -0.50 -3.35 -9.72
N PRO A 118 -1.32 -2.34 -9.38
CA PRO A 118 -1.01 -0.95 -9.70
C PRO A 118 0.40 -0.56 -9.22
N SER A 119 1.19 0.00 -10.13
CA SER A 119 2.59 0.34 -9.85
C SER A 119 2.72 1.34 -8.69
N ASP A 120 1.80 2.31 -8.59
CA ASP A 120 1.75 3.28 -7.50
C ASP A 120 1.50 2.62 -6.13
N LEU A 121 0.69 1.56 -6.07
CA LEU A 121 0.46 0.79 -4.85
C LEU A 121 1.74 0.04 -4.43
N LEU A 122 2.43 -0.60 -5.38
CA LEU A 122 3.71 -1.25 -5.10
C LEU A 122 4.77 -0.25 -4.65
N SER A 123 4.86 0.90 -5.31
CA SER A 123 5.76 1.97 -4.93
C SER A 123 5.44 2.51 -3.54
N PHE A 124 4.18 2.73 -3.19
CA PHE A 124 3.80 3.18 -1.86
C PHE A 124 4.17 2.17 -0.76
N LEU A 125 3.97 0.88 -1.02
CA LEU A 125 4.20 -0.19 -0.04
C LEU A 125 5.69 -0.54 0.12
N PHE A 126 6.43 -0.63 -0.98
CA PHE A 126 7.79 -1.18 -1.02
C PHE A 126 8.89 -0.15 -1.28
N THR A 127 8.55 1.12 -1.50
CA THR A 127 9.57 2.19 -1.48
C THR A 127 9.79 2.61 -0.03
N PRO A 128 11.02 2.51 0.50
CA PRO A 128 11.32 3.07 1.82
C PRO A 128 11.02 4.56 1.77
N ALA A 129 10.15 5.02 2.67
CA ALA A 129 9.76 6.42 2.70
C ALA A 129 10.98 7.33 2.86
N LYS A 130 10.97 8.48 2.18
CA LYS A 130 11.96 9.54 2.39
C LYS A 130 12.04 9.84 3.89
N VAL A 131 13.24 9.71 4.47
CA VAL A 131 13.49 10.19 5.82
C VAL A 131 13.43 11.72 5.76
N TRP A 132 12.30 12.30 6.20
CA TRP A 132 12.16 13.74 6.33
C TRP A 132 12.75 14.17 7.68
N GLY A 133 14.08 14.33 7.73
CA GLY A 133 14.75 14.89 8.91
C GLY A 133 16.15 14.32 9.18
N VAL A 134 17.15 14.93 8.56
CA VAL A 134 18.41 15.32 9.20
C VAL A 134 18.63 16.79 8.93
#